data_AF-A0A3B0U4K8-F1
#
_entry.id   AF-A0A3B0U4K8-F1
#
_cell.length_a   1.000
_cell.length_b   1.000
_cell.length_c   1.000
_cell.angle_alpha   90.00
_cell.angle_beta   90.00
_cell.angle_gamma   90.00
#
_symmetry.space_group_name_H-M   'P 1'
#
loop_
_entity.id
_entity.type
_entity.pdbx_description
1 polymer ?
#
loop_
_entity_poly.entity_id
_entity_poly.type
_entity_poly.pdbx_seq_one_letter_code
_entity_poly.pdbx_strand_id
1 'polypeptide(L)'
;GGFSSLVLSYGFFSALWRTVFLLVLEREIESDVLLMDGIAVTPDQRGNGIGSKLLDAIADHARQNGYKIVRLDVIDNNPRARALYERKGFELIRVEEMGPLKHLYGFSSAATMMLKL
;
A
#
# COMPACT_ATOMS: atom_id res chain seq x y z
N GLY A 1 -26.24 6.62 38.14
CA GLY A 1 -26.18 6.54 36.66
C GLY A 1 -24.74 6.40 36.25
N GLY A 2 -24.22 5.16 36.31
CA GLY A 2 -22.79 4.88 36.29
C GLY A 2 -22.33 4.16 35.03
N PHE A 3 -21.01 4.13 34.85
CA PHE A 3 -20.24 3.47 33.78
C PHE A 3 -20.73 2.07 33.38
N SER A 4 -21.43 1.34 34.26
CA SER A 4 -22.04 0.04 33.97
C SER A 4 -23.12 0.07 32.88
N SER A 5 -23.81 1.19 32.64
CA SER A 5 -24.85 1.28 31.61
C SER A 5 -24.30 1.44 30.18
N LEU A 6 -23.04 1.85 30.03
CA LEU A 6 -22.36 1.92 28.73
C LEU A 6 -21.74 0.58 28.31
N VAL A 7 -21.26 -0.22 29.27
CA VAL A 7 -20.66 -1.54 29.01
C VAL A 7 -21.71 -2.59 28.62
N LEU A 8 -22.94 -2.46 29.10
CA LEU A 8 -24.02 -3.43 28.84
C LEU A 8 -24.71 -3.26 27.47
N SER A 9 -24.72 -2.06 26.87
CA SER A 9 -25.41 -1.84 25.58
C SER A 9 -24.51 -2.07 24.35
N TYR A 10 -23.19 -2.03 24.50
CA TYR A 10 -22.23 -2.30 23.41
C TYR A 10 -21.46 -3.61 23.59
N GLY A 11 -21.42 -4.18 24.80
CA GLY A 11 -20.78 -5.46 25.09
C GLY A 11 -19.25 -5.41 25.04
N PHE A 12 -18.60 -6.08 25.98
CA PHE A 12 -17.14 -6.30 26.01
C PHE A 12 -16.60 -6.83 24.66
N PHE A 13 -17.42 -7.57 23.92
CA PHE A 13 -17.11 -8.06 22.59
C PHE A 13 -16.88 -6.96 21.55
N SER A 14 -17.68 -5.89 21.52
CA SER A 14 -17.47 -4.80 20.56
C SER A 14 -16.24 -3.97 20.92
N ALA A 15 -16.00 -3.75 22.21
CA ALA A 15 -14.81 -3.05 22.69
C ALA A 15 -13.55 -3.87 22.41
N LEU A 16 -13.56 -5.17 22.72
CA LEU A 16 -12.45 -6.07 22.44
C LEU A 16 -12.21 -6.19 20.94
N TRP A 17 -13.26 -6.37 20.14
CA TRP A 17 -13.16 -6.44 18.68
C TRP A 17 -12.66 -5.12 18.08
N ARG A 18 -13.10 -3.98 18.60
CA ARG A 18 -12.64 -2.65 18.18
C ARG A 18 -11.20 -2.37 18.61
N THR A 19 -10.76 -2.86 19.77
CA THR A 19 -9.36 -2.77 20.21
C THR A 19 -8.46 -3.66 19.37
N VAL A 20 -8.85 -4.90 19.10
CA VAL A 20 -8.13 -5.79 18.18
C VAL A 20 -8.09 -5.16 16.78
N PHE A 21 -9.18 -4.56 16.33
CA PHE A 21 -9.25 -3.86 15.05
C PHE A 21 -8.34 -2.62 15.01
N LEU A 22 -8.29 -1.83 16.08
CA LEU A 22 -7.39 -0.68 16.17
C LEU A 22 -5.92 -1.10 16.22
N LEU A 23 -5.59 -2.15 16.98
CA LEU A 23 -4.24 -2.72 17.01
C LEU A 23 -3.82 -3.31 15.66
N VAL A 24 -4.76 -3.87 14.89
CA VAL A 24 -4.51 -4.34 13.52
C VAL A 24 -4.32 -3.17 12.55
N LEU A 25 -4.90 -2.00 12.83
CA LEU A 25 -4.86 -0.82 11.97
C LEU A 25 -3.74 0.17 12.28
N GLU A 26 -3.17 0.16 13.50
CA GLU A 26 -1.95 0.88 13.84
C GLU A 26 -0.76 0.24 13.10
N ARG A 27 -0.64 0.54 11.80
CA ARG A 27 0.62 0.35 11.10
C ARG A 27 1.53 1.48 11.52
N GLU A 28 2.66 1.12 12.13
CA GLU A 28 3.77 2.05 12.34
C GLU A 28 4.09 2.72 11.01
N ILE A 29 3.93 4.04 10.95
CA ILE A 29 4.38 4.83 9.82
C ILE A 29 5.90 4.84 9.94
N GLU A 30 6.56 3.95 9.19
CA GLU A 30 8.02 3.95 9.07
C GLU A 30 8.44 5.34 8.56
N SER A 31 9.00 6.16 9.46
CA SER A 31 9.23 7.59 9.23
C SER A 31 10.18 7.90 8.07
N ASP A 32 10.91 6.90 7.57
CA ASP A 32 11.86 6.98 6.47
C ASP A 32 11.35 6.35 5.16
N VAL A 33 10.06 5.97 5.09
CA VAL A 33 9.44 5.37 3.91
C VAL A 33 8.39 6.31 3.30
N LEU A 34 8.54 6.62 2.02
CA LEU A 34 7.49 7.24 1.22
C LEU A 34 6.61 6.16 0.58
N LEU A 35 5.34 6.10 0.98
CA LEU A 35 4.35 5.22 0.35
C LEU A 35 3.78 5.89 -0.91
N MET A 36 3.92 5.25 -2.06
CA MET A 36 3.31 5.66 -3.32
C MET A 36 2.02 4.87 -3.57
N ASP A 37 0.87 5.50 -3.36
CA ASP A 37 -0.45 4.88 -3.56
C ASP A 37 -0.73 4.53 -5.02
N GLY A 38 -0.27 5.34 -5.97
CA GLY A 38 -0.42 5.04 -7.39
C GLY A 38 -0.10 6.20 -8.32
N ILE A 39 0.14 5.83 -9.59
CA ILE A 39 0.29 6.77 -10.70
C ILE A 39 -0.56 6.29 -11.87
N ALA A 40 -1.09 7.24 -12.64
CA ALA A 40 -1.89 6.96 -13.82
C ALA A 40 -1.38 7.74 -15.03
N VAL A 41 -1.35 7.07 -16.18
CA VAL A 41 -1.06 7.67 -17.48
C VAL A 41 -2.24 7.38 -18.40
N THR A 42 -2.74 8.42 -19.08
CA THR A 42 -3.85 8.30 -20.02
C THR A 42 -3.50 7.30 -21.13
N PRO A 43 -4.48 6.50 -21.62
CA PRO A 43 -4.20 5.40 -22.55
C PRO A 43 -3.41 5.80 -23.80
N ASP A 44 -3.71 6.97 -24.36
CA ASP A 44 -3.10 7.58 -25.54
C ASP A 44 -1.62 7.96 -25.34
N GLN A 45 -1.18 8.12 -24.09
CA GLN A 45 0.18 8.53 -23.76
C GLN A 45 1.04 7.39 -23.18
N ARG A 46 0.51 6.17 -23.14
CA ARG A 46 1.25 4.99 -22.65
C ARG A 46 2.31 4.58 -23.66
N GLY A 47 3.46 4.14 -23.15
CA GLY A 47 4.60 3.74 -24.00
C GLY A 47 5.59 4.87 -24.31
N ASN A 48 5.22 6.13 -24.03
CA ASN A 48 6.07 7.31 -24.25
C ASN A 48 7.02 7.62 -23.07
N GLY A 49 7.25 6.67 -22.17
CA GLY A 49 8.14 6.84 -21.01
C GLY A 49 7.61 7.73 -19.88
N ILE A 50 6.37 8.22 -19.94
CA ILE A 50 5.80 9.12 -18.91
C ILE A 50 5.74 8.45 -17.53
N GLY A 51 5.33 7.19 -17.46
CA GLY A 51 5.30 6.45 -16.18
C GLY A 51 6.68 6.37 -15.52
N SER A 52 7.74 6.21 -16.32
CA SER A 52 9.12 6.25 -15.82
C SER A 52 9.48 7.62 -15.26
N LYS A 53 9.15 8.70 -15.98
CA LYS A 53 9.41 10.08 -15.53
C LYS A 53 8.67 10.42 -14.24
N LEU A 54 7.44 9.93 -14.07
CA LEU A 54 6.68 10.09 -12.83
C LEU A 54 7.38 9.37 -11.66
N LEU A 55 7.84 8.14 -11.87
CA LEU A 55 8.58 7.40 -10.84
C LEU A 55 9.90 8.07 -10.48
N ASP A 56 10.62 8.63 -11.46
CA ASP A 56 11.83 9.42 -11.22
C ASP A 56 11.54 10.66 -10.37
N ALA A 57 10.49 11.40 -10.71
CA ALA A 57 10.08 12.57 -9.92
C ALA A 57 9.69 12.20 -8.49
N ILE A 58 9.05 11.05 -8.28
CA ILE A 58 8.69 10.55 -6.94
C ILE A 58 9.95 10.18 -6.16
N ALA A 59 10.91 9.48 -6.78
CA ALA A 59 12.17 9.14 -6.13
C ALA A 59 12.98 10.38 -5.76
N ASP A 60 13.02 11.39 -6.64
CA ASP A 60 13.70 12.66 -6.37
C ASP A 60 13.01 13.45 -5.26
N HIS A 61 11.67 13.50 -5.26
CA HIS A 61 10.91 14.09 -4.17
C HIS A 61 11.20 13.38 -2.85
N ALA A 62 11.27 12.05 -2.86
CA ALA A 62 11.55 11.26 -1.68
C ALA A 62 12.96 11.56 -1.12
N ARG A 63 13.98 11.63 -1.99
CA ARG A 63 15.34 12.03 -1.61
C ARG A 63 15.40 13.43 -1.01
N GLN A 64 14.74 14.40 -1.64
CA GLN A 64 14.74 15.80 -1.21
C GLN A 64 14.10 15.99 0.17
N ASN A 65 13.15 15.13 0.53
CA ASN A 65 12.46 15.17 1.83
C ASN A 65 13.09 14.23 2.88
N GLY A 66 14.24 13.62 2.58
CA GLY A 66 14.98 12.80 3.53
C GLY A 66 14.44 11.38 3.73
N TYR A 67 13.54 10.91 2.87
CA TYR A 67 13.13 9.51 2.86
C TYR A 67 14.26 8.63 2.32
N LYS A 68 14.32 7.38 2.77
CA LYS A 68 15.32 6.39 2.36
C LYS A 68 14.77 5.35 1.41
N ILE A 69 13.46 5.15 1.44
CA ILE A 69 12.78 4.09 0.70
C ILE A 69 11.51 4.67 0.07
N VAL A 70 11.23 4.27 -1.18
CA VAL A 70 9.90 4.40 -1.78
C VAL A 70 9.25 3.02 -1.80
N ARG A 71 8.07 2.89 -1.22
CA ARG A 71 7.28 1.65 -1.20
C ARG A 71 6.04 1.79 -2.09
N LEU A 72 5.67 0.72 -2.76
CA LEU A 72 4.41 0.60 -3.48
C LEU A 72 3.83 -0.80 -3.38
N ASP A 73 2.53 -0.93 -3.62
CA ASP A 73 1.85 -2.21 -3.76
C ASP A 73 1.31 -2.36 -5.19
N VAL A 74 1.50 -3.53 -5.80
CA VAL A 74 1.04 -3.85 -7.16
C VAL A 74 0.22 -5.13 -7.17
N ILE A 75 -1.02 -5.03 -7.64
CA ILE A 75 -1.92 -6.18 -7.81
C ILE A 75 -1.52 -7.03 -9.02
N ASP A 76 -1.75 -8.33 -8.94
CA ASP A 76 -1.34 -9.30 -9.97
C ASP A 76 -1.97 -9.08 -11.35
N ASN A 77 -3.15 -8.45 -11.41
CA ASN A 77 -3.81 -8.10 -12.67
C ASN A 77 -3.13 -6.94 -13.42
N ASN A 78 -2.05 -6.35 -12.88
CA ASN A 78 -1.30 -5.26 -13.49
C ASN A 78 0.19 -5.61 -13.75
N PRO A 79 0.48 -6.63 -14.59
CA PRO A 79 1.85 -7.06 -14.87
C PRO A 79 2.67 -5.97 -15.57
N ARG A 80 2.02 -5.06 -16.30
CA ARG A 80 2.70 -3.93 -16.96
C ARG A 80 3.27 -2.94 -15.95
N ALA A 81 2.53 -2.64 -14.87
CA ALA A 81 3.03 -1.77 -13.81
C ALA A 81 4.17 -2.45 -13.05
N ARG A 82 4.02 -3.73 -12.68
CA ARG A 82 5.09 -4.51 -12.05
C ARG A 82 6.39 -4.46 -12.86
N ALA A 83 6.32 -4.75 -14.16
CA ALA A 83 7.49 -4.70 -15.03
C ALA A 83 8.09 -3.28 -15.15
N LEU A 84 7.28 -2.22 -15.06
CA LEU A 84 7.79 -0.85 -15.00
C LEU A 84 8.56 -0.59 -13.70
N TYR A 85 8.02 -1.02 -12.56
CA TYR A 85 8.65 -0.85 -11.26
C TYR A 85 9.97 -1.63 -11.19
N GLU A 86 9.99 -2.89 -11.63
CA GLU A 86 11.21 -3.71 -11.69
C GLU A 86 12.29 -3.04 -12.55
N ARG A 87 11.94 -2.49 -13.73
CA ARG A 87 12.88 -1.72 -14.57
C ARG A 87 13.39 -0.43 -13.93
N LYS A 88 12.66 0.13 -12.98
CA LYS A 88 13.06 1.33 -12.22
C LYS A 88 13.87 0.99 -10.97
N GLY A 89 14.17 -0.28 -10.72
CA GLY A 89 14.97 -0.73 -9.59
C GLY A 89 14.16 -1.04 -8.33
N PHE A 90 12.84 -1.14 -8.44
CA PHE A 90 12.03 -1.64 -7.32
C PHE A 90 12.24 -3.15 -7.15
N GLU A 91 12.53 -3.56 -5.93
CA GLU A 91 12.69 -4.95 -5.53
C GLU A 91 11.40 -5.48 -4.90
N LEU A 92 11.04 -6.72 -5.22
CA LEU A 92 9.90 -7.40 -4.60
C LEU A 92 10.26 -7.81 -3.17
N ILE A 93 9.46 -7.36 -2.19
CA ILE A 93 9.68 -7.66 -0.77
C ILE A 93 8.71 -8.73 -0.28
N ARG A 94 7.44 -8.64 -0.67
CA ARG A 94 6.38 -9.53 -0.19
C ARG A 94 5.31 -9.70 -1.25
N VAL A 95 4.70 -10.87 -1.27
CA VAL A 95 3.43 -11.12 -1.98
C VAL A 95 2.41 -11.57 -0.94
N GLU A 96 1.27 -10.89 -0.92
CA GLU A 96 0.13 -11.23 -0.06
C GLU A 96 -0.99 -11.81 -0.93
N GLU A 97 -1.42 -13.02 -0.60
CA GLU A 97 -2.56 -13.65 -1.26
C GLU A 97 -3.87 -13.20 -0.61
N MET A 98 -4.86 -12.87 -1.43
CA MET A 98 -6.18 -12.45 -0.96
C MET A 98 -7.05 -13.63 -0.49
N GLY A 99 -6.58 -14.87 -0.65
CA GLY A 99 -7.30 -16.06 -0.22
C GLY A 99 -8.72 -16.13 -0.80
N PRO A 100 -9.74 -16.54 0.00
CA PRO A 100 -11.13 -16.60 -0.46
C PRO A 100 -11.69 -15.27 -0.98
N LEU A 101 -11.17 -14.14 -0.48
CA LEU A 101 -11.63 -12.79 -0.82
C LEU A 101 -11.26 -12.35 -2.24
N LYS A 102 -10.45 -13.12 -2.97
CA LYS A 102 -10.09 -12.82 -4.38
C LYS A 102 -11.30 -12.56 -5.29
N HIS A 103 -12.43 -13.22 -5.02
CA HIS A 103 -13.66 -13.10 -5.81
C HIS A 103 -14.39 -11.77 -5.55
N LEU A 104 -14.16 -11.14 -4.41
CA LEU A 104 -14.71 -9.84 -4.07
C LEU A 104 -13.87 -8.71 -4.67
N TYR A 105 -12.54 -8.83 -4.62
CA TYR A 105 -11.61 -7.76 -5.00
C TYR A 105 -11.17 -7.80 -6.48
N GLY A 106 -11.37 -8.91 -7.20
CA GLY A 106 -11.05 -8.99 -8.63
C GLY A 106 -9.55 -9.14 -8.94
N PHE A 107 -8.74 -9.49 -7.95
CA PHE A 107 -7.33 -9.85 -8.08
C PHE A 107 -6.97 -10.90 -7.03
N SER A 108 -5.95 -11.74 -7.29
CA SER A 108 -5.64 -12.90 -6.41
C SER A 108 -4.54 -12.60 -5.41
N SER A 109 -3.66 -11.66 -5.72
CA SER A 109 -2.52 -11.28 -4.90
C SER A 109 -2.09 -9.83 -5.11
N ALA A 110 -1.44 -9.27 -4.10
CA ALA A 110 -0.77 -7.97 -4.15
C ALA A 110 0.70 -8.14 -3.76
N ALA A 111 1.58 -7.50 -4.52
CA ALA A 111 3.02 -7.53 -4.32
C ALA A 111 3.50 -6.19 -3.74
N THR A 112 4.13 -6.20 -2.58
CA THR A 112 4.83 -5.03 -2.04
C THR A 112 6.22 -4.94 -2.64
N MET A 113 6.53 -3.80 -3.23
CA MET A 113 7.83 -3.50 -3.82
C MET A 113 8.47 -2.26 -3.19
N MET A 114 9.80 -2.24 -3.10
CA MET A 114 10.55 -1.15 -2.51
C MET A 114 11.73 -0.72 -3.39
N LEU A 115 11.96 0.59 -3.48
CA LEU A 115 13.13 1.20 -4.07
C LEU A 115 13.94 1.88 -2.97
N LYS A 116 15.22 1.51 -2.84
CA LYS A 116 16.17 2.23 -1.99
C LYS A 116 16.69 3.45 -2.75
N LEU A 117 16.70 4.60 -2.09
CA LEU A 117 16.97 5.91 -2.71
C LEU A 117 18.45 6.29 -2.74
#